data_AF-A0A6A5AFS0-F1
#
_entry.id   AF-A0A6A5AFS0-F1
#
_cell.length_a   1.000
_cell.length_b   1.000
_cell.length_c   1.000
_cell.angle_alpha   90.00
_cell.angle_beta   90.00
_cell.angle_gamma   90.00
#
_symmetry.space_group_name_H-M   'P 1'
#
loop_
_entity.id
_entity.type
_entity.pdbx_description
1 polymer ?
#
loop_
_entity_poly.entity_id
_entity_poly.type
_entity_poly.pdbx_seq_one_letter_code
_entity_poly.pdbx_strand_id
1 'polypeptide(L)'
;MNQRRRWLNGSFFAMLYSIVQWGRLYTHTNHSVVTKIGFLIQYFQLIIQLMFGWFMVATFYLSVYYTVFTSLKKNKLGFVQTEEWYDDHHSIAMSLFNILYAMLIMVQLIFGLGNKPQHVKNLYTVLSVAYAVVVITGVFFAFASIASGGNISIFNICLIVATLGVYFVAALVHCELHHVLFTIVQYLIMLPSTINILMIYAFCNLQDLSWGTKGLTDSSGHGGHGASSVDKASSGSYKDLVAARKLKEAEAKQDAKKANDVKKNFEAFRSNLLMFWLLSNAALIIVCIYFVGANVFLPSLFLFIALFNVTRLIGSISFVVLTAWDFILLCICLRSGSLEKRRSNNRHHRAADADEDNAAAYGHLGSSKVDGGMPSIVLK
;
A
#
# COMPACT_ATOMS: atom_id res chain seq x y z
N MET A 1 15.86 -2.01 -1.25
CA MET A 1 15.56 -0.57 -1.39
C MET A 1 14.90 -0.22 -2.72
N ASN A 2 15.54 -0.45 -3.87
CA ASN A 2 15.00 -0.06 -5.20
C ASN A 2 13.59 -0.58 -5.51
N GLN A 3 13.27 -1.83 -5.18
CA GLN A 3 11.92 -2.38 -5.38
C GLN A 3 10.88 -1.70 -4.49
N ARG A 4 11.17 -1.59 -3.19
CA ARG A 4 10.28 -0.92 -2.23
C ARG A 4 10.05 0.55 -2.59
N ARG A 5 11.06 1.26 -3.07
CA ARG A 5 10.94 2.64 -3.57
C ARG A 5 9.93 2.73 -4.73
N ARG A 6 10.01 1.80 -5.70
CA ARG A 6 9.04 1.75 -6.82
C ARG A 6 7.61 1.50 -6.35
N TRP A 7 7.42 0.60 -5.38
CA TRP A 7 6.10 0.37 -4.78
C TRP A 7 5.59 1.62 -4.09
N LEU A 8 6.43 2.30 -3.30
CA LEU A 8 6.05 3.49 -2.57
C LEU A 8 5.64 4.63 -3.51
N ASN A 9 6.46 4.91 -4.53
CA ASN A 9 6.15 5.93 -5.53
C ASN A 9 4.92 5.54 -6.36
N GLY A 10 4.85 4.30 -6.83
CA GLY A 10 3.72 3.80 -7.62
C GLY A 10 2.40 3.89 -6.85
N SER A 11 2.37 3.43 -5.60
CA SER A 11 1.20 3.53 -4.73
C SER A 11 0.86 4.98 -4.38
N PHE A 12 1.84 5.87 -4.19
CA PHE A 12 1.60 7.29 -3.95
C PHE A 12 0.86 7.96 -5.11
N PHE A 13 1.35 7.79 -6.35
CA PHE A 13 0.69 8.38 -7.52
C PHE A 13 -0.64 7.71 -7.84
N ALA A 14 -0.76 6.38 -7.65
CA ALA A 14 -2.04 5.70 -7.79
C ALA A 14 -3.07 6.21 -6.79
N MET A 15 -2.67 6.39 -5.52
CA MET A 15 -3.53 6.95 -4.48
C MET A 15 -3.95 8.39 -4.80
N LEU A 16 -3.01 9.23 -5.24
CA LEU A 16 -3.32 10.61 -5.67
C LEU A 16 -4.29 10.62 -6.86
N TYR A 17 -4.07 9.77 -7.86
CA TYR A 17 -4.96 9.64 -9.01
C TYR A 17 -6.36 9.19 -8.60
N SER A 18 -6.46 8.18 -7.72
CA SER A 18 -7.74 7.73 -7.18
C SER A 18 -8.48 8.83 -6.43
N ILE A 19 -7.78 9.62 -5.61
CA ILE A 19 -8.39 10.74 -4.86
C ILE A 19 -8.86 11.84 -5.81
N VAL A 20 -8.07 12.22 -6.81
CA VAL A 20 -8.45 13.27 -7.78
C VAL A 20 -9.64 12.84 -8.63
N GLN A 21 -9.67 11.58 -9.07
CA GLN A 21 -10.68 11.07 -9.99
C GLN A 21 -11.89 10.41 -9.30
N TRP A 22 -12.10 10.66 -8.00
CA TRP A 22 -13.15 10.02 -7.19
C TRP A 22 -14.55 10.13 -7.82
N GLY A 23 -14.87 11.27 -8.43
CA GLY A 23 -16.17 11.54 -9.06
C GLY A 23 -16.49 10.62 -10.25
N ARG A 24 -15.47 10.15 -10.98
CA ARG A 24 -15.66 9.26 -12.14
C ARG A 24 -16.30 7.93 -11.74
N LEU A 25 -16.01 7.46 -10.54
CA LEU A 25 -16.62 6.24 -10.01
C LEU A 25 -18.13 6.43 -9.85
N TYR A 26 -18.60 7.61 -9.43
CA TYR A 26 -20.02 7.85 -9.22
C TYR A 26 -20.79 8.10 -10.52
N THR A 27 -20.16 8.77 -11.48
CA THR A 27 -20.80 9.18 -12.74
C THR A 27 -20.76 8.11 -13.83
N HIS A 28 -19.70 7.31 -13.91
CA HIS A 28 -19.51 6.37 -15.02
C HIS A 28 -19.67 4.88 -14.65
N THR A 29 -19.99 4.55 -13.39
CA THR A 29 -20.17 3.14 -12.98
C THR A 29 -21.61 2.83 -12.54
N ASN A 30 -22.08 1.64 -12.95
CA ASN A 30 -23.38 1.07 -12.61
C ASN A 30 -23.32 0.23 -11.32
N HIS A 31 -22.65 0.74 -10.28
CA HIS A 31 -22.67 0.09 -8.96
C HIS A 31 -23.92 0.44 -8.16
N SER A 32 -24.33 -0.47 -7.26
CA SER A 32 -25.41 -0.25 -6.32
C SER A 32 -25.11 0.93 -5.38
N VAL A 33 -26.14 1.53 -4.79
CA VAL A 33 -25.98 2.65 -3.83
C VAL A 33 -25.12 2.23 -2.64
N VAL A 34 -25.30 1.02 -2.12
CA VAL A 34 -24.53 0.48 -0.99
C VAL A 34 -23.05 0.35 -1.35
N THR A 35 -22.74 -0.17 -2.53
CA THR A 35 -21.36 -0.27 -3.03
C THR A 35 -20.72 1.12 -3.20
N LYS A 36 -21.48 2.09 -3.72
CA LYS A 36 -21.03 3.48 -3.87
C LYS A 36 -20.74 4.15 -2.51
N ILE A 37 -21.52 3.85 -1.47
CA ILE A 37 -21.23 4.31 -0.10
C ILE A 37 -19.96 3.64 0.44
N GLY A 38 -19.80 2.33 0.23
CA GLY A 38 -18.58 1.61 0.63
C GLY A 38 -17.31 2.20 0.01
N PHE A 39 -17.36 2.56 -1.28
CA PHE A 39 -16.25 3.25 -1.92
C PHE A 39 -15.99 4.65 -1.35
N LEU A 40 -17.00 5.38 -0.89
CA LEU A 40 -16.81 6.69 -0.25
C LEU A 40 -16.00 6.56 1.05
N ILE A 41 -16.34 5.55 1.86
CA ILE A 41 -15.60 5.22 3.09
C ILE A 41 -14.14 4.88 2.74
N GLN A 42 -13.92 4.07 1.70
CA GLN A 42 -12.58 3.74 1.23
C GLN A 42 -11.80 4.97 0.76
N TYR A 43 -12.43 5.90 0.02
CA TYR A 43 -11.79 7.14 -0.40
C TYR A 43 -11.37 8.00 0.79
N PHE A 44 -12.23 8.12 1.81
CA PHE A 44 -11.89 8.84 3.02
C PHE A 44 -10.70 8.22 3.74
N GLN A 45 -10.63 6.90 3.82
CA GLN A 45 -9.47 6.18 4.36
C GLN A 45 -8.19 6.44 3.55
N LEU A 46 -8.27 6.52 2.22
CA LEU A 46 -7.13 6.86 1.37
C LEU A 46 -6.64 8.30 1.60
N ILE A 47 -7.54 9.27 1.81
CA ILE A 47 -7.17 10.65 2.13
C ILE A 47 -6.44 10.70 3.48
N ILE A 48 -6.97 10.05 4.51
CA ILE A 48 -6.32 9.96 5.82
C ILE A 48 -4.94 9.30 5.69
N GLN A 49 -4.85 8.21 4.93
CA GLN A 49 -3.58 7.52 4.70
C GLN A 49 -2.57 8.39 3.96
N LEU A 50 -3.01 9.18 2.98
CA LEU A 50 -2.17 10.14 2.26
C LEU A 50 -1.66 11.22 3.21
N MET A 51 -2.53 11.83 4.02
CA MET A 51 -2.15 12.87 4.97
C MET A 51 -1.17 12.35 6.02
N PHE A 52 -1.45 11.19 6.62
CA PHE A 52 -0.56 10.59 7.60
C PHE A 52 0.76 10.14 6.97
N GLY A 53 0.73 9.59 5.77
CA GLY A 53 1.91 9.23 4.99
C GLY A 53 2.78 10.44 4.64
N TRP A 54 2.17 11.58 4.32
CA TRP A 54 2.86 12.83 4.00
C TRP A 54 3.69 13.35 5.18
N PHE A 55 3.11 13.31 6.39
CA PHE A 55 3.74 13.81 7.62
C PHE A 55 4.39 12.72 8.49
N MET A 56 4.60 11.52 7.94
CA MET A 56 5.06 10.37 8.71
C MET A 56 6.46 10.58 9.32
N VAL A 57 7.35 11.27 8.60
CA VAL A 57 8.71 11.58 9.05
C VAL A 57 8.68 12.57 10.23
N ALA A 58 7.93 13.67 10.11
CA ALA A 58 7.76 14.63 11.19
C ALA A 58 7.08 14.01 12.42
N THR A 59 6.03 13.23 12.20
CA THR A 59 5.28 12.56 13.28
C THR A 59 6.15 11.57 14.03
N PHE A 60 6.97 10.80 13.32
CA PHE A 60 7.90 9.85 13.91
C PHE A 60 9.03 10.55 14.70
N TYR A 61 9.57 11.65 14.18
CA TYR A 61 10.52 12.48 14.93
C TYR A 61 9.91 13.00 16.24
N LEU A 62 8.72 13.61 16.15
CA LEU A 62 8.02 14.18 17.30
C LEU A 62 7.65 13.12 18.34
N SER A 63 7.26 11.92 17.91
CA SER A 63 6.93 10.84 18.85
C SER A 63 8.14 10.43 19.67
N VAL A 64 9.31 10.21 19.05
CA VAL A 64 10.52 9.86 19.78
C VAL A 64 10.99 11.04 20.64
N TYR A 65 11.03 12.26 20.08
CA TYR A 65 11.42 13.48 20.80
C TYR A 65 10.60 13.65 22.08
N TYR A 66 9.26 13.66 21.97
CA TYR A 66 8.40 13.85 23.11
C TYR A 66 8.44 12.70 24.10
N THR A 67 8.53 11.45 23.64
CA THR A 67 8.65 10.31 24.56
C THR A 67 9.92 10.41 25.40
N VAL A 68 11.08 10.65 24.77
CA VAL A 68 12.37 10.74 25.48
C VAL A 68 12.37 11.91 26.47
N PHE A 69 12.07 13.12 25.99
CA PHE A 69 12.21 14.32 26.82
C PHE A 69 11.08 14.50 27.84
N THR A 70 9.89 13.93 27.62
CA THR A 70 8.87 13.88 28.67
C THR A 70 9.23 12.86 29.74
N SER A 71 9.89 11.75 29.38
CA SER A 71 10.39 10.77 30.36
C SER A 71 11.56 11.28 31.18
N LEU A 72 12.37 12.19 30.65
CA LEU A 72 13.49 12.83 31.35
C LEU A 72 13.09 13.99 32.27
N LYS A 73 11.79 14.33 32.40
CA LYS A 73 11.33 15.34 33.35
C LYS A 73 11.66 14.96 34.81
N LYS A 74 11.88 15.97 35.67
CA LYS A 74 12.29 15.81 37.08
C LYS A 74 11.52 14.67 37.77
N ASN A 75 12.25 13.70 38.34
CA ASN A 75 11.78 12.52 39.09
C ASN A 75 10.82 11.56 38.38
N LYS A 76 10.64 11.65 37.06
CA LYS A 76 9.66 10.79 36.37
C LYS A 76 10.13 9.34 36.17
N LEU A 77 11.44 9.10 36.14
CA LEU A 77 12.01 7.76 35.95
C LEU A 77 11.97 6.91 37.22
N GLY A 78 11.86 7.50 38.42
CA GLY A 78 11.75 6.77 39.69
C GLY A 78 13.02 6.01 40.16
N PHE A 79 13.91 5.60 39.25
CA PHE A 79 15.18 4.92 39.57
C PHE A 79 16.44 5.79 39.33
N VAL A 80 16.30 6.93 38.65
CA VAL A 80 17.35 7.94 38.50
C VAL A 80 16.80 9.28 38.99
N GLN A 81 17.48 9.90 39.95
CA GLN A 81 17.22 11.28 40.35
C GLN A 81 17.66 12.20 39.21
N THR A 82 16.70 12.67 38.42
CA THR A 82 16.96 13.59 37.31
C THR A 82 17.02 15.06 37.76
N GLU A 83 16.76 15.36 39.04
CA GLU A 83 16.74 16.74 39.57
C GLU A 83 18.06 17.49 39.38
N GLU A 84 19.19 16.89 39.77
CA GLU A 84 20.53 17.51 39.64
C GLU A 84 20.91 17.77 38.18
N TRP A 85 20.40 16.96 37.26
CA TRP A 85 20.81 16.96 35.86
C TRP A 85 19.83 17.70 34.95
N TYR A 86 18.70 18.17 35.46
CA TYR A 86 17.61 18.60 34.61
C TYR A 86 17.87 19.94 33.93
N ASP A 87 18.09 21.04 34.66
CA ASP A 87 17.95 22.38 34.05
C ASP A 87 18.97 22.63 32.91
N ASP A 88 20.26 22.35 33.10
CA ASP A 88 21.27 22.55 32.06
C ASP A 88 21.39 21.38 31.08
N HIS A 89 21.45 20.13 31.57
CA HIS A 89 21.71 18.98 30.67
C HIS A 89 20.48 18.60 29.84
N HIS A 90 19.26 18.92 30.27
CA HIS A 90 18.05 18.68 29.46
C HIS A 90 18.05 19.54 28.20
N SER A 91 18.40 20.83 28.33
CA SER A 91 18.47 21.75 27.20
C SER A 91 19.57 21.37 26.20
N ILE A 92 20.71 20.92 26.71
CA ILE A 92 21.83 20.42 25.90
C ILE A 92 21.44 19.12 25.19
N ALA A 93 20.84 18.16 25.90
CA ALA A 93 20.41 16.89 25.32
C ALA A 93 19.34 17.07 24.23
N MET A 94 18.38 17.97 24.42
CA MET A 94 17.41 18.37 23.40
C MET A 94 18.09 18.94 22.16
N SER A 95 19.00 19.89 22.36
CA SER A 95 19.73 20.52 21.26
C SER A 95 20.56 19.50 20.48
N LEU A 96 21.27 18.62 21.19
CA LEU A 96 22.04 17.54 20.58
C LEU A 96 21.15 16.57 19.80
N PHE A 97 20.00 16.16 20.35
CA PHE A 97 19.06 15.29 19.64
C PHE A 97 18.56 15.93 18.34
N ASN A 98 18.17 17.21 18.40
CA ASN A 98 17.67 17.95 17.24
C ASN A 98 18.76 18.06 16.16
N ILE A 99 19.98 18.43 16.54
CA ILE A 99 21.13 18.55 15.62
C ILE A 99 21.47 17.19 15.01
N LEU A 100 21.58 16.14 15.83
CA LEU A 100 21.91 14.79 15.35
C LEU A 100 20.85 14.27 14.38
N TYR A 101 19.57 14.41 14.72
CA TYR A 101 18.49 13.96 13.84
C TYR A 101 18.43 14.76 12.54
N ALA A 102 18.61 16.08 12.61
CA ALA A 102 18.71 16.93 11.43
C ALA A 102 19.90 16.52 10.54
N MET A 103 21.07 16.26 11.13
CA MET A 103 22.25 15.77 10.40
C MET A 103 21.98 14.42 9.72
N LEU A 104 21.29 13.48 10.39
CA LEU A 104 20.89 12.21 9.78
C LEU A 104 20.02 12.45 8.54
N ILE A 105 18.99 13.31 8.63
CA ILE A 105 18.13 13.66 7.47
C ILE A 105 18.95 14.33 6.37
N MET A 106 19.81 15.29 6.70
CA MET A 106 20.62 16.03 5.73
C MET A 106 21.57 15.11 4.95
N VAL A 107 22.27 14.20 5.64
CA VAL A 107 23.09 13.18 4.99
C VAL A 107 22.25 12.33 4.05
N GLN A 108 21.05 11.92 4.45
CA GLN A 108 20.15 11.15 3.58
C GLN A 108 19.68 11.91 2.35
N LEU A 109 19.38 13.21 2.48
CA LEU A 109 18.99 14.04 1.35
C LEU A 109 20.13 14.17 0.33
N ILE A 110 21.35 14.46 0.80
CA ILE A 110 22.54 14.59 -0.05
C ILE A 110 22.80 13.29 -0.82
N PHE A 111 22.87 12.16 -0.12
CA PHE A 111 23.13 10.87 -0.75
C PHE A 111 21.94 10.33 -1.55
N GLY A 112 20.71 10.64 -1.13
CA GLY A 112 19.49 10.21 -1.79
C GLY A 112 19.25 10.89 -3.14
N LEU A 113 19.74 12.12 -3.34
CA LEU A 113 19.64 12.83 -4.62
C LEU A 113 20.72 12.41 -5.62
N GLY A 114 21.95 12.16 -5.15
CA GLY A 114 23.11 11.94 -6.02
C GLY A 114 23.49 10.47 -6.24
N ASN A 115 23.19 9.57 -5.30
CA ASN A 115 23.76 8.23 -5.27
C ASN A 115 22.68 7.13 -5.24
N LYS A 116 22.96 6.02 -5.94
CA LYS A 116 22.17 4.79 -5.78
C LYS A 116 22.59 4.08 -4.50
N PRO A 117 21.66 3.51 -3.72
CA PRO A 117 21.95 2.83 -2.44
C PRO A 117 22.85 1.60 -2.59
N GLN A 118 22.98 1.06 -3.81
CA GLN A 118 23.88 -0.04 -4.13
C GLN A 118 25.35 0.36 -4.07
N HIS A 119 25.68 1.63 -4.33
CA HIS A 119 27.07 2.12 -4.32
C HIS A 119 27.51 2.62 -2.93
N VAL A 120 26.55 2.98 -2.06
CA VAL A 120 26.80 3.54 -0.73
C VAL A 120 26.14 2.72 0.37
N LYS A 121 26.26 1.38 0.28
CA LYS A 121 25.61 0.43 1.20
C LYS A 121 26.00 0.69 2.66
N ASN A 122 27.28 0.91 2.93
CA ASN A 122 27.80 1.11 4.28
C ASN A 122 27.18 2.34 4.95
N LEU A 123 27.03 3.44 4.21
CA LEU A 123 26.39 4.65 4.71
C LEU A 123 24.92 4.40 5.09
N TYR A 124 24.16 3.72 4.23
CA TYR A 124 22.77 3.37 4.55
C TYR A 124 22.66 2.38 5.72
N THR A 125 23.63 1.49 5.90
CA THR A 125 23.71 0.61 7.08
C THR A 125 23.98 1.43 8.35
N VAL A 126 24.94 2.35 8.34
CA VAL A 126 25.24 3.23 9.49
C VAL A 126 24.03 4.08 9.86
N LEU A 127 23.36 4.68 8.87
CA LEU A 127 22.12 5.44 9.11
C LEU A 127 21.02 4.57 9.69
N SER A 128 20.86 3.33 9.19
CA SER A 128 19.87 2.37 9.69
C SER A 128 20.13 2.01 11.16
N VAL A 129 21.39 1.78 11.52
CA VAL A 129 21.81 1.53 12.91
C VAL A 129 21.57 2.77 13.78
N ALA A 130 21.94 3.97 13.32
CA ALA A 130 21.69 5.20 14.06
C ALA A 130 20.19 5.41 14.36
N TYR A 131 19.34 5.17 13.37
CA TYR A 131 17.89 5.22 13.55
C TYR A 131 17.34 4.12 14.47
N ALA A 132 17.89 2.92 14.40
CA ALA A 132 17.54 1.84 15.33
C ALA A 132 17.87 2.23 16.78
N VAL A 133 19.05 2.82 17.03
CA VAL A 133 19.43 3.33 18.36
C VAL A 133 18.44 4.39 18.86
N VAL A 134 18.04 5.33 18.00
CA VAL A 134 17.04 6.35 18.35
C VAL A 134 15.71 5.73 18.79
N VAL A 135 15.23 4.69 18.09
CA VAL A 135 13.99 3.98 18.48
C VAL A 135 14.16 3.17 19.75
N ILE A 136 15.26 2.43 19.89
CA ILE A 136 15.54 1.64 21.08
C ILE A 136 15.56 2.54 22.32
N THR A 137 16.18 3.72 22.22
CA THR A 137 16.17 4.74 23.27
C THR A 137 14.76 5.22 23.57
N GLY A 138 13.95 5.54 22.55
CA GLY A 138 12.55 5.93 22.74
C GLY A 138 11.71 4.86 23.44
N VAL A 139 11.87 3.59 23.04
CA VAL A 139 11.19 2.44 23.64
C VAL A 139 11.63 2.22 25.08
N PHE A 140 12.93 2.33 25.36
CA PHE A 140 13.49 2.24 26.71
C PHE A 140 12.86 3.31 27.63
N PHE A 141 12.86 4.57 27.20
CA PHE A 141 12.27 5.67 27.98
C PHE A 141 10.76 5.58 28.14
N ALA A 142 10.05 4.99 27.17
CA ALA A 142 8.63 4.68 27.30
C ALA A 142 8.39 3.62 28.38
N PHE A 143 9.14 2.52 28.35
CA PHE A 143 9.02 1.44 29.33
C PHE A 143 9.40 1.90 30.74
N ALA A 144 10.51 2.63 30.86
CA ALA A 144 10.98 3.21 32.11
C ALA A 144 9.94 4.13 32.76
N SER A 145 9.24 4.95 31.97
CA SER A 145 8.18 5.83 32.47
C SER A 145 6.91 5.08 32.90
N ILE A 146 6.70 3.85 32.44
CA ILE A 146 5.59 3.00 32.87
C ILE A 146 5.98 2.25 34.16
N ALA A 147 7.20 1.72 34.21
CA ALA A 147 7.73 0.98 35.35
C ALA A 147 7.87 1.84 36.62
N SER A 148 8.03 3.16 36.47
CA SER A 148 8.19 4.10 37.59
C SER A 148 6.93 4.38 38.42
N GLY A 149 5.86 3.59 38.26
CA GLY A 149 4.69 3.64 39.14
C GLY A 149 3.62 4.64 38.74
N GLY A 150 3.57 5.07 37.47
CA GLY A 150 2.47 5.90 36.98
C GLY A 150 1.13 5.17 37.03
N ASN A 151 0.08 5.81 37.56
CA ASN A 151 -1.28 5.29 37.49
C ASN A 151 -1.71 5.17 36.02
N ILE A 152 -1.69 3.95 35.48
CA ILE A 152 -2.13 3.68 34.11
C ILE A 152 -3.65 3.63 34.10
N SER A 153 -4.29 4.69 33.61
CA SER A 153 -5.72 4.69 33.33
C SER A 153 -6.10 3.53 32.41
N ILE A 154 -7.28 2.93 32.62
CA ILE A 154 -7.88 1.92 31.73
C ILE A 154 -7.89 2.42 30.28
N PHE A 155 -8.13 3.72 30.07
CA PHE A 155 -8.09 4.34 28.75
C PHE A 155 -6.73 4.18 28.06
N ASN A 156 -5.62 4.34 28.80
CA ASN A 156 -4.28 4.18 28.26
C ASN A 156 -3.97 2.71 27.93
N ILE A 157 -4.47 1.76 28.72
CA ILE A 157 -4.36 0.33 28.43
C ILE A 157 -5.11 0.00 27.13
N CYS A 158 -6.34 0.49 26.99
CA CYS A 158 -7.13 0.33 25.76
C CYS A 158 -6.41 0.91 24.54
N LEU A 159 -5.76 2.08 24.68
CA LEU A 159 -4.97 2.67 23.60
C LEU A 159 -3.74 1.83 23.22
N ILE A 160 -3.03 1.25 24.19
CA ILE A 160 -1.89 0.35 23.91
C ILE A 160 -2.37 -0.91 23.16
N VAL A 161 -3.47 -1.51 23.60
CA VAL A 161 -4.07 -2.67 22.94
C VAL A 161 -4.56 -2.30 21.53
N ALA A 162 -5.17 -1.13 21.34
CA ALA A 162 -5.63 -0.67 20.03
C ALA A 162 -4.48 -0.32 19.06
N THR A 163 -3.32 0.11 19.57
CA THR A 163 -2.16 0.48 18.75
C THR A 163 -1.27 -0.72 18.40
N LEU A 164 -1.00 -1.61 19.35
CA LEU A 164 -0.12 -2.78 19.14
C LEU A 164 -0.87 -4.12 19.16
N GLY A 165 -1.82 -4.29 20.08
CA GLY A 165 -2.57 -5.55 20.25
C GLY A 165 -3.40 -5.94 19.03
N VAL A 166 -3.90 -4.95 18.27
CA VAL A 166 -4.66 -5.19 17.03
C VAL A 166 -3.91 -6.05 16.02
N TYR A 167 -2.58 -5.95 15.92
CA TYR A 167 -1.79 -6.79 15.00
C TYR A 167 -1.84 -8.27 15.41
N PHE A 168 -1.81 -8.56 16.71
CA PHE A 168 -1.93 -9.91 17.25
C PHE A 168 -3.35 -10.46 17.06
N VAL A 169 -4.37 -9.64 17.33
CA VAL A 169 -5.77 -10.04 17.13
C VAL A 169 -6.04 -10.33 15.65
N ALA A 170 -5.59 -9.46 14.74
CA ALA A 170 -5.73 -9.68 13.31
C ALA A 170 -5.03 -10.98 12.87
N ALA A 171 -3.79 -11.21 13.30
CA ALA A 171 -3.06 -12.42 12.95
C ALA A 171 -3.70 -13.70 13.52
N LEU A 172 -4.33 -13.62 14.69
CA LEU A 172 -5.09 -14.74 15.26
C LEU A 172 -6.33 -15.05 14.41
N VAL A 173 -7.08 -14.03 13.97
CA VAL A 173 -8.25 -14.21 13.08
C VAL A 173 -7.87 -14.87 11.75
N HIS A 174 -6.65 -14.63 11.27
CA HIS A 174 -6.10 -15.25 10.05
C HIS A 174 -5.31 -16.55 10.29
N CYS A 175 -5.25 -17.05 11.53
CA CYS A 175 -4.47 -18.24 11.90
C CYS A 175 -2.95 -18.15 11.61
N GLU A 176 -2.41 -16.93 11.55
CA GLU A 176 -1.02 -16.63 11.19
C GLU A 176 -0.24 -15.95 12.35
N LEU A 177 -0.68 -16.18 13.59
CA LEU A 177 -0.11 -15.55 14.79
C LEU A 177 1.41 -15.73 14.92
N HIS A 178 1.92 -16.89 14.48
CA HIS A 178 3.35 -17.22 14.53
C HIS A 178 4.22 -16.22 13.75
N HIS A 179 3.74 -15.67 12.63
CA HIS A 179 4.47 -14.67 11.86
C HIS A 179 4.67 -13.38 12.64
N VAL A 180 3.63 -12.89 13.33
CA VAL A 180 3.73 -11.66 14.12
C VAL A 180 4.61 -11.88 15.35
N LEU A 181 4.45 -13.01 16.05
CA LEU A 181 5.23 -13.33 17.24
C LEU A 181 6.74 -13.34 16.97
N PHE A 182 7.18 -14.00 15.90
CA PHE A 182 8.61 -14.13 15.60
C PHE A 182 9.23 -12.89 14.95
N THR A 183 8.44 -11.97 14.39
CA THR A 183 8.98 -10.83 13.62
C THR A 183 8.81 -9.47 14.27
N ILE A 184 8.00 -9.34 15.34
CA ILE A 184 7.66 -8.04 15.93
C ILE A 184 8.90 -7.23 16.38
N VAL A 185 9.88 -7.88 17.00
CA VAL A 185 11.10 -7.20 17.47
C VAL A 185 11.91 -6.67 16.29
N GLN A 186 12.11 -7.51 15.27
CA GLN A 186 12.80 -7.09 14.04
C GLN A 186 12.04 -5.96 13.34
N TYR A 187 10.69 -6.04 13.30
CA TYR A 187 9.85 -5.01 12.71
C TYR A 187 10.01 -3.65 13.41
N LEU A 188 9.97 -3.63 14.74
CA LEU A 188 10.14 -2.39 15.52
C LEU A 188 11.52 -1.75 15.32
N ILE A 189 12.58 -2.55 15.26
CA ILE A 189 13.95 -2.07 15.01
C ILE A 189 14.10 -1.53 13.58
N MET A 190 13.42 -2.13 12.60
CA MET A 190 13.47 -1.70 11.19
C MET A 190 12.51 -0.56 10.84
N LEU A 191 11.48 -0.32 11.67
CA LEU A 191 10.49 0.74 11.49
C LEU A 191 11.09 2.12 11.16
N PRO A 192 12.10 2.63 11.87
CA PRO A 192 12.64 3.97 11.57
C PRO A 192 13.41 4.02 10.25
N SER A 193 13.95 2.89 9.80
CA SER A 193 14.57 2.78 8.47
C SER A 193 13.51 2.82 7.36
N THR A 194 12.34 2.24 7.59
CA THR A 194 11.23 2.34 6.63
C THR A 194 10.61 3.73 6.60
N ILE A 195 10.48 4.40 7.75
CA ILE A 195 9.87 5.73 7.83
C ILE A 195 10.83 6.81 7.35
N ASN A 196 12.09 6.82 7.78
CA ASN A 196 13.01 7.88 7.40
C ASN A 196 13.73 7.56 6.09
N ILE A 197 14.56 6.51 6.09
CA ILE A 197 15.45 6.21 4.96
C ILE A 197 14.66 5.93 3.68
N LEU A 198 13.67 5.03 3.73
CA LEU A 198 12.93 4.65 2.54
C LEU A 198 12.03 5.78 2.03
N MET A 199 11.35 6.52 2.90
CA MET A 199 10.50 7.66 2.48
C MET A 199 11.33 8.80 1.89
N ILE A 200 12.39 9.23 2.59
CA ILE A 200 13.26 10.32 2.10
C ILE A 200 13.85 9.93 0.74
N TYR A 201 14.35 8.70 0.61
CA TYR A 201 14.90 8.22 -0.66
C TYR A 201 13.84 8.13 -1.77
N ALA A 202 12.59 7.78 -1.43
CA ALA A 202 11.48 7.73 -2.37
C ALA A 202 11.12 9.12 -2.92
N PHE A 203 11.00 10.13 -2.06
CA PHE A 203 10.77 11.51 -2.45
C PHE A 203 11.94 12.12 -3.24
N CYS A 204 13.19 11.78 -2.90
CA CYS A 204 14.37 12.20 -3.68
C CYS A 204 14.37 11.62 -5.11
N ASN A 205 13.73 10.48 -5.32
CA ASN A 205 13.78 9.71 -6.57
C ASN A 205 12.39 9.49 -7.19
N LEU A 206 11.52 10.51 -7.14
CA LEU A 206 10.17 10.45 -7.72
C LEU A 206 10.17 10.30 -9.25
N GLN A 207 11.26 10.61 -9.95
CA GLN A 207 11.29 10.56 -11.42
C GLN A 207 11.33 9.12 -11.99
N ASP A 208 11.57 8.10 -11.18
CA ASP A 208 11.63 6.71 -11.64
C ASP A 208 10.29 5.98 -11.38
N LEU A 209 9.30 6.36 -12.20
CA LEU A 209 7.96 5.77 -12.26
C LEU A 209 7.90 4.67 -13.32
N SER A 210 8.68 3.62 -13.09
CA SER A 210 8.67 2.41 -13.92
C SER A 210 7.65 1.36 -13.45
N TRP A 211 6.76 1.70 -12.51
CA TRP A 211 5.76 0.76 -12.00
C TRP A 211 4.47 0.86 -12.82
N GLY A 212 4.08 -0.23 -13.48
CA GLY A 212 2.89 -0.28 -14.35
C GLY A 212 3.11 0.10 -15.82
N THR A 213 4.31 0.54 -16.19
CA THR A 213 4.65 1.01 -17.55
C THR A 213 5.75 0.19 -18.24
N LYS A 214 6.26 -0.87 -17.58
CA LYS A 214 7.22 -1.81 -18.19
C LYS A 214 6.57 -2.49 -19.39
N GLY A 215 6.99 -2.09 -20.58
CA GLY A 215 6.43 -2.55 -21.86
C GLY A 215 5.80 -1.44 -22.70
N LEU A 216 5.53 -0.26 -22.14
CA LEU A 216 5.04 0.89 -22.93
C LEU A 216 6.17 1.60 -23.70
N THR A 217 7.42 1.51 -23.25
CA THR A 217 8.58 2.07 -23.97
C THR A 217 9.16 1.12 -25.02
N ASP A 218 8.79 -0.16 -24.99
CA ASP A 218 9.02 -1.11 -26.09
C ASP A 218 7.87 -1.07 -27.11
N SER A 219 7.09 0.02 -27.12
CA SER A 219 6.22 0.34 -28.24
C SER A 219 7.03 0.88 -29.42
N SER A 220 7.94 0.06 -29.95
CA SER A 220 7.92 -0.13 -31.40
C SER A 220 6.53 -0.67 -31.74
N GLY A 221 5.62 0.25 -32.07
CA GLY A 221 4.17 0.05 -32.02
C GLY A 221 3.69 -1.24 -32.67
N HIS A 222 3.06 -2.09 -31.87
CA HIS A 222 2.07 -3.02 -32.38
C HIS A 222 0.74 -2.28 -32.54
N GLY A 223 0.45 -1.86 -33.77
CA GLY A 223 -0.87 -1.34 -34.15
C GLY A 223 -0.80 -0.10 -35.04
N GLY A 224 -0.64 -0.33 -36.35
CA GLY A 224 -0.75 0.73 -37.35
C GLY A 224 -0.02 0.33 -38.62
N HIS A 225 -0.75 -0.28 -39.57
CA HIS A 225 -0.32 -0.52 -40.93
C HIS A 225 0.46 0.68 -41.50
N GLY A 226 1.76 0.49 -41.78
CA GLY A 226 2.56 1.60 -42.27
C GLY A 226 3.99 1.26 -42.68
N ALA A 227 4.30 0.02 -43.08
CA ALA A 227 5.57 -0.29 -43.76
C ALA A 227 5.57 -1.66 -44.48
N SER A 228 4.54 -1.96 -45.28
CA SER A 228 4.79 -2.56 -46.60
C SER A 228 4.67 -1.45 -47.63
N SER A 229 5.57 -0.46 -47.51
CA SER A 229 5.88 0.49 -48.57
C SER A 229 7.37 0.48 -48.92
N VAL A 230 8.13 -0.50 -48.41
CA VAL A 230 9.48 -0.77 -48.89
C VAL A 230 9.46 -1.46 -50.28
N ASP A 231 8.31 -2.00 -50.71
CA ASP A 231 8.15 -2.64 -52.03
C ASP A 231 7.62 -1.70 -53.14
N LYS A 232 7.63 -0.38 -52.93
CA LYS A 232 7.43 0.61 -54.02
C LYS A 232 8.50 1.69 -54.01
N ALA A 233 9.76 1.28 -54.04
CA ALA A 233 10.87 2.13 -54.46
C ALA A 233 11.61 1.49 -55.65
N SER A 234 10.86 1.04 -56.68
CA SER A 234 11.47 0.58 -57.93
C SER A 234 11.68 1.72 -58.96
N SER A 235 11.46 3.00 -58.60
CA SER A 235 11.76 4.14 -59.50
C SER A 235 11.80 5.49 -58.75
N GLY A 236 12.68 5.65 -57.76
CA GLY A 236 12.91 6.93 -57.07
C GLY A 236 14.37 7.36 -57.16
N SER A 237 14.63 8.64 -57.47
CA SER A 237 15.98 9.20 -57.54
C SER A 237 16.69 9.08 -56.18
N TYR A 238 18.00 8.85 -56.14
CA TYR A 238 18.82 8.77 -54.90
C TYR A 238 18.54 9.93 -53.91
N LYS A 239 18.15 11.10 -54.44
CA LYS A 239 17.76 12.28 -53.67
C LYS A 239 16.52 12.06 -52.79
N ASP A 240 15.54 11.26 -53.22
CA ASP A 240 14.29 11.01 -52.48
C ASP A 240 14.51 10.08 -51.28
N LEU A 241 15.39 9.08 -51.42
CA LEU A 241 15.80 8.21 -50.31
C LEU A 241 16.58 8.99 -49.24
N VAL A 242 17.46 9.91 -49.66
CA VAL A 242 18.19 10.79 -48.75
C VAL A 242 17.24 11.77 -48.05
N ALA A 243 16.25 12.32 -48.76
CA ALA A 243 15.22 13.17 -48.17
C ALA A 243 14.37 12.43 -47.13
N ALA A 244 13.94 11.20 -47.43
CA ALA A 244 13.18 10.36 -46.50
C ALA A 244 13.97 10.00 -45.22
N ARG A 245 15.29 9.74 -45.33
CA ARG A 245 16.15 9.51 -44.15
C ARG A 245 16.32 10.77 -43.31
N LYS A 246 16.50 11.94 -43.95
CA LYS A 246 16.60 13.23 -43.25
C LYS A 246 15.30 13.60 -42.52
N LEU A 247 14.13 13.27 -43.09
CA LEU A 247 12.84 13.44 -42.43
C LEU A 247 12.73 12.56 -41.18
N LYS A 248 13.06 11.26 -41.28
CA LYS A 248 13.08 10.36 -40.10
C LYS A 248 14.07 10.80 -39.02
N GLU A 249 15.24 11.30 -39.41
CA GLU A 249 16.21 11.86 -38.46
C GLU A 249 15.71 13.16 -37.82
N ALA A 250 14.98 14.00 -38.57
CA ALA A 250 14.37 15.22 -38.04
C ALA A 250 13.22 14.90 -37.04
N GLU A 251 12.38 13.91 -37.35
CA GLU A 251 11.35 13.39 -36.45
C GLU A 251 11.98 12.80 -35.18
N ALA A 252 13.01 11.96 -35.30
CA ALA A 252 13.72 11.40 -34.15
C ALA A 252 14.37 12.48 -33.27
N LYS A 253 14.92 13.54 -33.88
CA LYS A 253 15.45 14.71 -33.15
C LYS A 253 14.34 15.50 -32.45
N GLN A 254 13.19 15.66 -33.10
CA GLN A 254 12.04 16.35 -32.52
C GLN A 254 11.46 15.57 -31.33
N ASP A 255 11.35 14.25 -31.45
CA ASP A 255 10.84 13.39 -30.37
C ASP A 255 11.84 13.28 -29.23
N ALA A 256 13.14 13.21 -29.52
CA ALA A 256 14.18 13.31 -28.50
C ALA A 256 14.12 14.66 -27.75
N LYS A 257 13.83 15.77 -28.46
CA LYS A 257 13.66 17.08 -27.85
C LYS A 257 12.42 17.11 -26.94
N LYS A 258 11.27 16.64 -27.41
CA LYS A 258 10.04 16.52 -26.59
C LYS A 258 10.29 15.65 -25.35
N ALA A 259 10.96 14.51 -25.49
CA ALA A 259 11.27 13.62 -24.38
C ALA A 259 12.19 14.31 -23.34
N ASN A 260 13.18 15.07 -23.80
CA ASN A 260 14.05 15.86 -22.93
C ASN A 260 13.30 16.99 -22.22
N ASP A 261 12.40 17.70 -22.91
CA ASP A 261 11.58 18.76 -22.32
C ASP A 261 10.64 18.21 -21.24
N VAL A 262 9.98 17.09 -21.52
CA VAL A 262 9.13 16.37 -20.55
C VAL A 262 9.96 15.94 -19.34
N LYS A 263 11.15 15.36 -19.55
CA LYS A 263 12.06 14.96 -18.47
C LYS A 263 12.45 16.15 -17.58
N LYS A 264 12.80 17.29 -18.19
CA LYS A 264 13.16 18.52 -17.46
C LYS A 264 12.00 19.02 -16.61
N ASN A 265 10.78 19.04 -17.15
CA ASN A 265 9.59 19.43 -16.40
C ASN A 265 9.32 18.50 -15.21
N PHE A 266 9.51 17.18 -15.38
CA PHE A 266 9.40 16.22 -14.29
C PHE A 266 10.49 16.38 -13.22
N GLU A 267 11.73 16.69 -13.62
CA GLU A 267 12.81 16.96 -12.67
C GLU A 267 12.57 18.21 -11.83
N ALA A 268 12.02 19.27 -12.44
CA ALA A 268 11.60 20.48 -11.75
C ALA A 268 10.42 20.20 -10.80
N PHE A 269 9.39 19.50 -11.28
CA PHE A 269 8.24 19.08 -10.45
C PHE A 269 8.69 18.28 -9.22
N ARG A 270 9.57 17.29 -9.40
CA ARG A 270 10.14 16.51 -8.31
C ARG A 270 10.82 17.39 -7.26
N SER A 271 11.67 18.32 -7.70
CA SER A 271 12.46 19.15 -6.79
C SER A 271 11.55 20.09 -5.98
N ASN A 272 10.54 20.67 -6.64
CA ASN A 272 9.54 21.49 -5.98
C ASN A 272 8.69 20.68 -4.98
N LEU A 273 8.28 19.47 -5.36
CA LEU A 273 7.50 18.59 -4.49
C LEU A 273 8.31 18.12 -3.28
N LEU A 274 9.57 17.74 -3.48
CA LEU A 274 10.49 17.37 -2.39
C LEU A 274 10.70 18.54 -1.43
N MET A 275 10.91 19.75 -1.95
CA MET A 275 11.05 20.96 -1.13
C MET A 275 9.78 21.26 -0.34
N PHE A 276 8.61 21.20 -0.99
CA PHE A 276 7.32 21.38 -0.32
C PHE A 276 7.08 20.33 0.77
N TRP A 277 7.40 19.07 0.49
CA TRP A 277 7.30 17.97 1.46
C TRP A 277 8.24 18.17 2.66
N LEU A 278 9.48 18.57 2.43
CA LEU A 278 10.45 18.85 3.48
C LEU A 278 10.01 20.03 4.36
N LEU A 279 9.63 21.14 3.74
CA LEU A 279 9.21 22.36 4.45
C LEU A 279 7.92 22.14 5.24
N SER A 280 6.95 21.41 4.68
CA SER A 280 5.70 21.10 5.41
C SER A 280 5.95 20.17 6.61
N ASN A 281 6.84 19.18 6.49
CA ASN A 281 7.26 18.35 7.63
C ASN A 281 8.00 19.18 8.69
N ALA A 282 8.93 20.04 8.28
CA ALA A 282 9.66 20.92 9.21
C ALA A 282 8.70 21.91 9.92
N ALA A 283 7.75 22.49 9.19
CA ALA A 283 6.73 23.36 9.76
C ALA A 283 5.88 22.63 10.80
N LEU A 284 5.48 21.37 10.54
CA LEU A 284 4.74 20.58 11.53
C LEU A 284 5.57 20.35 12.81
N ILE A 285 6.86 20.03 12.68
CA ILE A 285 7.76 19.86 13.83
C ILE A 285 7.80 21.13 14.67
N ILE A 286 8.03 22.29 14.04
CA ILE A 286 8.10 23.59 14.70
C ILE A 286 6.78 23.90 15.39
N VAL A 287 5.65 23.79 14.67
CA VAL A 287 4.33 24.09 15.22
C VAL A 287 4.03 23.21 16.44
N CYS A 288 4.32 21.91 16.35
CA CYS A 288 4.09 21.02 17.45
C CYS A 288 4.94 21.37 18.67
N ILE A 289 6.25 21.63 18.49
CA ILE A 289 7.18 21.95 19.59
C ILE A 289 6.79 23.24 20.30
N TYR A 290 6.45 24.30 19.56
CA TYR A 290 6.18 25.61 20.16
C TYR A 290 4.74 25.78 20.65
N PHE A 291 3.74 25.17 19.99
CA PHE A 291 2.32 25.47 20.28
C PHE A 291 1.52 24.29 20.84
N VAL A 292 1.91 23.03 20.58
CA VAL A 292 1.10 21.86 20.96
C VAL A 292 1.66 21.17 22.21
N GLY A 293 2.98 20.96 22.25
CA GLY A 293 3.64 20.25 23.33
C GLY A 293 3.29 18.75 23.41
N ALA A 294 4.03 18.03 24.26
CA ALA A 294 3.93 16.57 24.39
C ALA A 294 2.58 16.09 24.93
N ASN A 295 1.98 16.85 25.86
CA ASN A 295 0.76 16.45 26.58
C ASN A 295 -0.46 16.35 25.68
N VAL A 296 -0.49 17.11 24.58
CA VAL A 296 -1.56 17.05 23.58
C VAL A 296 -1.15 16.15 22.42
N PHE A 297 0.07 16.32 21.90
CA PHE A 297 0.51 15.60 20.71
C PHE A 297 0.53 14.07 20.88
N LEU A 298 1.12 13.54 21.96
CA LEU A 298 1.26 12.09 22.14
C LEU A 298 -0.10 11.38 22.29
N PRO A 299 -1.02 11.81 23.19
CA PRO A 299 -2.34 11.19 23.27
C PRO A 299 -3.14 11.30 21.97
N SER A 300 -3.09 12.45 21.29
CA SER A 300 -3.78 12.62 20.00
C SER A 300 -3.22 11.69 18.92
N LEU A 301 -1.89 11.52 18.87
CA LEU A 301 -1.24 10.60 17.93
C LEU A 301 -1.63 9.14 18.22
N PHE A 302 -1.56 8.71 19.48
CA PHE A 302 -1.93 7.34 19.84
C PHE A 302 -3.41 7.05 19.62
N LEU A 303 -4.29 8.01 19.92
CA LEU A 303 -5.71 7.90 19.62
C LEU A 303 -5.96 7.78 18.11
N PHE A 304 -5.31 8.62 17.31
CA PHE A 304 -5.42 8.56 15.85
C PHE A 304 -4.96 7.19 15.31
N ILE A 305 -3.79 6.70 15.74
CA ILE A 305 -3.27 5.39 15.33
C ILE A 305 -4.20 4.26 15.79
N ALA A 306 -4.72 4.33 17.02
CA ALA A 306 -5.67 3.37 17.56
C ALA A 306 -6.94 3.29 16.70
N LEU A 307 -7.58 4.43 16.40
CA LEU A 307 -8.78 4.49 15.58
C LEU A 307 -8.53 3.95 14.16
N PHE A 308 -7.40 4.32 13.57
CA PHE A 308 -7.01 3.86 12.24
C PHE A 308 -6.76 2.34 12.20
N ASN A 309 -6.09 1.80 13.21
CA ASN A 309 -5.84 0.36 13.32
C ASN A 309 -7.11 -0.43 13.60
N VAL A 310 -8.01 0.06 14.46
CA VAL A 310 -9.31 -0.56 14.72
C VAL A 310 -10.15 -0.60 13.44
N THR A 311 -10.15 0.47 12.64
CA THR A 311 -10.86 0.48 11.36
C THR A 311 -10.31 -0.59 10.40
N ARG A 312 -8.99 -0.76 10.35
CA ARG A 312 -8.34 -1.83 9.58
C ARG A 312 -8.70 -3.22 10.09
N LEU A 313 -8.76 -3.41 11.42
CA LEU A 313 -9.16 -4.67 12.02
C LEU A 313 -10.60 -5.04 11.65
N ILE A 314 -11.52 -4.08 11.70
CA ILE A 314 -12.92 -4.28 11.28
C ILE A 314 -12.97 -4.70 9.81
N GLY A 315 -12.20 -4.05 8.94
CA GLY A 315 -12.10 -4.44 7.53
C GLY A 315 -11.56 -5.85 7.34
N SER A 316 -10.52 -6.21 8.10
CA SER A 316 -9.90 -7.54 8.08
C SER A 316 -10.86 -8.64 8.56
N ILE A 317 -11.56 -8.42 9.67
CA ILE A 317 -12.55 -9.38 10.19
C ILE A 317 -13.72 -9.51 9.21
N SER A 318 -14.21 -8.39 8.68
CA SER A 318 -15.27 -8.39 7.66
C SER A 318 -14.88 -9.24 6.46
N PHE A 319 -13.64 -9.13 5.97
CA PHE A 319 -13.15 -9.92 4.86
C PHE A 319 -13.20 -11.44 5.15
N VAL A 320 -12.74 -11.86 6.32
CA VAL A 320 -12.75 -13.29 6.71
C VAL A 320 -14.18 -13.81 6.85
N VAL A 321 -15.08 -13.03 7.46
CA VAL A 321 -16.50 -13.40 7.61
C VAL A 321 -17.19 -13.55 6.26
N LEU A 322 -16.99 -12.58 5.35
CA LEU A 322 -17.58 -12.64 4.00
C LEU A 322 -17.02 -13.82 3.21
N THR A 323 -15.71 -14.08 3.28
CA THR A 323 -15.08 -15.21 2.60
C THR A 323 -15.58 -16.55 3.14
N ALA A 324 -15.73 -16.67 4.45
CA ALA A 324 -16.29 -17.86 5.09
C ALA A 324 -17.75 -18.08 4.68
N TRP A 325 -18.54 -17.00 4.62
CA TRP A 325 -19.93 -17.04 4.14
C TRP A 325 -20.03 -17.52 2.69
N ASP A 326 -19.23 -16.97 1.79
CA ASP A 326 -19.19 -17.36 0.38
C ASP A 326 -18.75 -18.83 0.22
N PHE A 327 -17.79 -19.28 1.03
CA PHE A 327 -17.37 -20.68 1.05
C PHE A 327 -18.48 -21.63 1.52
N ILE A 328 -19.22 -21.25 2.57
CA ILE A 328 -20.37 -22.02 3.07
C ILE A 328 -21.46 -22.08 2.01
N LEU A 329 -21.80 -20.95 1.37
CA LEU A 329 -22.77 -20.91 0.28
C LEU A 329 -22.35 -21.81 -0.88
N LEU A 330 -21.07 -21.76 -1.28
CA LEU A 330 -20.54 -22.65 -2.31
C LEU A 330 -20.69 -24.13 -1.93
N CYS A 331 -20.38 -24.50 -0.68
CA CYS A 331 -20.56 -25.86 -0.19
C CYS A 331 -22.03 -26.30 -0.22
N ILE A 332 -22.96 -25.41 0.14
CA ILE A 332 -24.41 -25.66 0.06
C ILE A 332 -24.85 -25.85 -1.40
N CYS A 333 -24.40 -24.99 -2.32
CA CYS A 333 -24.71 -25.08 -3.75
C CYS A 333 -24.16 -26.38 -4.37
N LEU A 334 -22.91 -26.75 -4.07
CA LEU A 334 -22.32 -28.01 -4.53
C LEU A 334 -23.07 -29.23 -3.98
N ARG A 335 -23.48 -29.19 -2.71
CA ARG A 335 -24.31 -30.23 -2.11
C ARG A 335 -25.69 -30.31 -2.76
N SER A 336 -26.32 -29.18 -3.06
CA SER A 336 -27.61 -29.12 -3.76
C SER A 336 -27.50 -29.68 -5.18
N GLY A 337 -26.50 -29.27 -5.96
CA GLY A 337 -26.27 -29.78 -7.31
C GLY A 337 -25.95 -31.27 -7.33
N SER A 338 -25.18 -31.77 -6.36
CA SER A 338 -24.95 -33.21 -6.21
C SER A 338 -26.21 -33.98 -5.84
N LEU A 339 -27.11 -33.40 -5.03
CA LEU A 339 -28.39 -34.01 -4.68
C LEU A 339 -29.35 -34.03 -5.88
N GLU A 340 -29.36 -32.97 -6.68
CA GLU A 340 -30.17 -32.86 -7.89
C GLU A 340 -29.74 -33.86 -8.96
N LYS A 341 -28.43 -34.02 -9.18
CA LYS A 341 -27.88 -35.06 -10.06
C LYS A 341 -28.27 -36.47 -9.63
N ARG A 342 -28.23 -36.77 -8.32
CA ARG A 342 -28.68 -38.08 -7.79
C ARG A 342 -30.18 -38.30 -7.99
N ARG A 343 -31.01 -37.28 -7.81
CA ARG A 343 -32.46 -37.36 -8.07
C ARG A 343 -32.77 -37.57 -9.55
N SER A 344 -32.04 -36.91 -10.45
CA SER A 344 -32.18 -37.10 -11.90
C SER A 344 -31.80 -38.53 -12.31
N ASN A 345 -30.65 -39.06 -11.85
CA ASN A 345 -30.28 -40.45 -12.12
C ASN A 345 -31.33 -41.45 -11.60
N ASN A 346 -31.85 -41.26 -10.39
CA ASN A 346 -32.90 -42.13 -9.85
C ASN A 346 -34.22 -42.05 -10.63
N ARG A 347 -34.55 -40.89 -11.22
CA ARG A 347 -35.72 -40.77 -12.11
C ARG A 347 -35.49 -41.49 -13.44
N HIS A 348 -34.29 -41.40 -14.01
CA HIS A 348 -33.97 -42.12 -15.24
C HIS A 348 -33.95 -43.64 -15.06
N HIS A 349 -33.41 -44.15 -13.95
CA HIS A 349 -33.50 -45.57 -13.62
C HIS A 349 -34.97 -46.01 -13.46
N ARG A 350 -35.78 -45.29 -12.69
CA ARG A 350 -37.21 -45.60 -12.54
C ARG A 350 -38.01 -45.53 -13.84
N ALA A 351 -37.65 -44.61 -14.75
CA ALA A 351 -38.29 -44.51 -16.05
C ALA A 351 -37.88 -45.70 -16.96
N ALA A 352 -36.61 -46.09 -16.93
CA ALA A 352 -36.13 -47.26 -17.67
C ALA A 352 -36.76 -48.57 -17.15
N ASP A 353 -36.87 -48.74 -15.84
CA ASP A 353 -37.53 -49.90 -15.23
C ASP A 353 -39.03 -49.94 -15.60
N ALA A 354 -39.71 -48.78 -15.61
CA ALA A 354 -41.12 -48.69 -16.01
C ALA A 354 -41.34 -48.93 -17.52
N ASP A 355 -40.39 -48.54 -18.37
CA ASP A 355 -40.43 -48.82 -19.80
C ASP A 355 -40.16 -50.31 -20.09
N GLU A 356 -39.27 -50.97 -19.32
CA GLU A 356 -39.08 -52.43 -19.38
C GLU A 356 -40.33 -53.19 -18.90
N ASP A 357 -40.95 -52.78 -17.79
CA ASP A 357 -42.18 -53.38 -17.28
C ASP A 357 -43.35 -53.18 -18.26
N ASN A 358 -43.47 -52.00 -18.88
CA ASN A 358 -44.45 -51.75 -19.93
C ASN A 358 -44.15 -52.52 -21.22
N ALA A 359 -42.88 -52.64 -21.63
CA ALA A 359 -42.51 -53.46 -22.78
C ALA A 359 -42.78 -54.96 -22.54
N ALA A 360 -42.61 -55.43 -21.30
CA ALA A 360 -42.98 -56.78 -20.89
C ALA A 360 -44.51 -56.98 -20.84
N ALA A 361 -45.28 -55.96 -20.43
CA ALA A 361 -46.74 -55.99 -20.39
C ALA A 361 -47.40 -55.87 -21.80
N TYR A 362 -46.80 -55.12 -22.72
CA TYR A 362 -47.28 -54.91 -24.08
C TYR A 362 -46.62 -55.81 -25.14
N GLY A 363 -45.63 -56.63 -24.74
CA GLY A 363 -44.92 -57.58 -25.61
C GLY A 363 -45.79 -58.68 -26.24
N HIS A 364 -47.10 -58.70 -25.98
CA HIS A 364 -48.04 -59.62 -26.62
C HIS A 364 -48.99 -58.99 -27.66
N LEU A 365 -48.85 -57.69 -27.98
CA LEU A 365 -49.66 -57.05 -29.03
C LEU A 365 -48.78 -56.41 -30.10
N GLY A 366 -48.56 -57.20 -31.15
CA GLY A 366 -48.39 -56.79 -32.55
C GLY A 366 -47.77 -55.43 -32.87
N SER A 367 -46.54 -55.48 -33.37
CA SER A 367 -45.86 -54.46 -34.16
C SER A 367 -46.80 -53.65 -35.08
N SER A 368 -46.89 -52.34 -34.87
CA SER A 368 -47.25 -51.37 -35.90
C SER A 368 -46.37 -50.14 -35.78
N LYS A 369 -45.60 -49.88 -36.85
CA LYS A 369 -44.77 -48.68 -37.05
C LYS A 369 -45.63 -47.42 -36.98
N VAL A 370 -45.15 -46.39 -36.28
CA VAL A 370 -45.57 -45.00 -36.51
C VAL A 370 -44.32 -44.11 -36.46
N ASP A 371 -44.04 -43.46 -37.60
CA ASP A 371 -43.05 -42.41 -37.77
C ASP A 371 -43.44 -41.15 -36.99
N GLY A 372 -42.49 -40.53 -36.31
CA GLY A 372 -42.70 -39.26 -35.60
C GLY A 372 -41.38 -38.62 -35.18
N GLY A 373 -40.77 -37.85 -36.08
CA GLY A 373 -39.56 -37.08 -35.80
C GLY A 373 -39.80 -35.95 -34.80
N MET A 374 -38.81 -35.70 -33.93
CA MET A 374 -38.66 -34.43 -33.22
C MET A 374 -37.32 -33.78 -33.59
N PRO A 375 -37.28 -32.45 -33.81
CA PRO A 375 -36.05 -31.73 -34.12
C PRO A 375 -35.24 -31.45 -32.84
N SER A 376 -33.94 -31.75 -32.87
CA SER A 376 -32.98 -31.32 -31.84
C SER A 376 -32.58 -29.86 -32.06
N ILE A 377 -32.96 -28.98 -31.14
CA ILE A 377 -32.41 -27.61 -31.06
C ILE A 377 -31.02 -27.69 -30.43
N VAL A 378 -29.99 -27.45 -31.23
CA VAL A 378 -28.62 -27.19 -30.75
C VAL A 378 -28.51 -25.68 -30.55
N LEU A 379 -28.47 -25.25 -29.30
CA LEU A 379 -28.06 -23.88 -28.95
C LEU A 379 -26.55 -23.75 -29.14
N LYS A 380 -26.14 -22.77 -29.94
CA LYS A 380 -24.76 -22.28 -30.04
C LYS A 380 -24.59 -21.05 -29.18
#